data_AF-A0A949AS78-F1
#
_entry.id   AF-A0A949AS78-F1
#
_cell.length_a   1.000
_cell.length_b   1.000
_cell.length_c   1.000
_cell.angle_alpha   90.00
_cell.angle_beta   90.00
_cell.angle_gamma   90.00
#
_symmetry.space_group_name_H-M   'P 1'
#
loop_
_entity.id
_entity.type
_entity.pdbx_description
1 polymer ?
#
loop_
_entity_poly.entity_id
_entity_poly.type
_entity_poly.pdbx_seq_one_letter_code
_entity_poly.pdbx_strand_id
1 'polypeptide(L)'
;GIDLEHEKGGIIPSAAWKQQRYKEKWQDGETLSVAIGQGYVLTTPLQICRMTAAVVNGGTLYRPQLVHSITAPDGKTLKTFSPASEGKILGSAHSLALIKEALVGVVNSAGGTAKVVALPDVLIGGKTGTAQVVNLSHVAGMSEKSIPYKYRDHAWFTSFAPAENPEIAITVLVEHGQHGGSAAGPVAKAVFKRYFELKNGKPENPAEAPLPSPAMDEKEE
;
A
#
# COMPACT_ATOMS: atom_id res chain seq x y z
N GLY A 1 -2.63 -17.27 -5.75
CA GLY A 1 -1.92 -16.48 -4.72
C GLY A 1 -0.48 -16.31 -5.12
N ILE A 2 0.33 -15.71 -4.27
CA ILE A 2 1.79 -15.81 -4.35
C ILE A 2 2.23 -17.23 -3.98
N ASP A 3 3.39 -17.67 -4.45
CA ASP A 3 3.94 -19.00 -4.13
C ASP A 3 4.52 -19.02 -2.69
N LEU A 4 3.67 -18.79 -1.69
CA LEU A 4 3.97 -18.88 -0.26
C LEU A 4 2.86 -19.64 0.48
N GLU A 5 3.23 -20.43 1.49
CA GLU A 5 2.31 -21.32 2.20
C GLU A 5 1.27 -20.59 3.09
N HIS A 6 1.52 -19.33 3.44
CA HIS A 6 0.78 -18.62 4.48
C HIS A 6 0.02 -17.38 3.99
N GLU A 7 -0.50 -17.41 2.76
CA GLU A 7 -1.36 -16.32 2.25
C GLU A 7 -2.80 -16.45 2.77
N LYS A 8 -3.33 -15.38 3.38
CA LYS A 8 -4.76 -15.28 3.73
C LYS A 8 -5.56 -14.75 2.55
N GLY A 9 -6.75 -15.30 2.31
CA GLY A 9 -7.60 -14.95 1.17
C GLY A 9 -8.27 -13.57 1.26
N GLY A 10 -8.31 -12.93 2.43
CA GLY A 10 -9.11 -11.72 2.64
C GLY A 10 -10.62 -11.99 2.51
N ILE A 11 -11.41 -10.92 2.49
CA ILE A 11 -12.86 -10.94 2.32
C ILE A 11 -13.26 -9.73 1.48
N ILE A 12 -13.85 -9.98 0.30
CA ILE A 12 -14.68 -9.01 -0.41
C ILE A 12 -16.13 -9.46 -0.21
N PRO A 13 -16.91 -8.79 0.63
CA PRO A 13 -18.22 -9.28 1.04
C PRO A 13 -19.23 -9.21 -0.10
N SER A 14 -20.20 -10.11 -0.07
CA SER A 14 -21.36 -10.13 -0.96
C SER A 14 -22.61 -10.52 -0.17
N ALA A 15 -23.79 -10.28 -0.75
CA ALA A 15 -25.05 -10.71 -0.14
C ALA A 15 -25.06 -12.22 0.14
N ALA A 16 -24.52 -13.03 -0.79
CA ALA A 16 -24.39 -14.47 -0.63
C ALA A 16 -23.44 -14.84 0.53
N TRP A 17 -22.28 -14.18 0.61
CA TRP A 17 -21.33 -14.37 1.69
C TRP A 17 -21.95 -14.06 3.06
N LYS A 18 -22.65 -12.92 3.19
CA LYS A 18 -23.29 -12.51 4.44
C LYS A 18 -24.38 -13.49 4.86
N GLN A 19 -25.24 -13.88 3.91
CA GLN A 19 -26.29 -14.86 4.17
C GLN A 19 -25.71 -16.21 4.60
N GLN A 20 -24.59 -16.64 4.02
CA GLN A 20 -23.93 -17.88 4.43
C GLN A 20 -23.33 -17.79 5.84
N ARG A 21 -22.63 -16.69 6.13
CA ARG A 21 -21.81 -16.48 7.33
C ARG A 21 -22.60 -16.09 8.58
N TYR A 22 -23.62 -15.23 8.41
CA TYR A 22 -24.39 -14.63 9.50
C TYR A 22 -25.88 -14.98 9.46
N LYS A 23 -26.36 -15.63 8.39
CA LYS A 23 -27.80 -15.93 8.17
C LYS A 23 -28.68 -14.69 8.06
N GLU A 24 -28.09 -13.57 7.68
CA GLU A 24 -28.75 -12.28 7.54
C GLU A 24 -28.72 -11.77 6.10
N LYS A 25 -29.77 -11.04 5.72
CA LYS A 25 -29.81 -10.32 4.45
C LYS A 25 -28.83 -9.15 4.45
N TRP A 26 -28.34 -8.83 3.25
CA TRP A 26 -27.58 -7.61 2.99
C TRP A 26 -28.45 -6.39 3.30
N GLN A 27 -27.87 -5.41 3.97
CA GLN A 27 -28.50 -4.11 4.25
C GLN A 27 -27.91 -3.08 3.30
N ASP A 28 -28.75 -2.20 2.76
CA ASP A 28 -28.32 -1.25 1.72
C ASP A 28 -27.18 -0.33 2.19
N GLY A 29 -27.17 0.03 3.48
CA GLY A 29 -26.08 0.81 4.09
C GLY A 29 -24.71 0.13 4.07
N GLU A 30 -24.65 -1.21 4.01
CA GLU A 30 -23.38 -1.95 3.99
C GLU A 30 -22.62 -1.73 2.68
N THR A 31 -23.34 -1.52 1.57
CA THR A 31 -22.74 -1.20 0.27
C THR A 31 -21.90 0.08 0.34
N LEU A 32 -22.37 1.08 1.09
CA LEU A 32 -21.67 2.36 1.25
C LEU A 32 -20.36 2.19 2.01
N SER A 33 -20.34 1.38 3.08
CA SER A 33 -19.12 1.07 3.83
C SER A 33 -18.13 0.29 2.97
N VAL A 34 -18.60 -0.70 2.21
CA VAL A 34 -17.75 -1.51 1.33
C VAL A 34 -17.11 -0.66 0.24
N ALA A 35 -17.83 0.32 -0.32
CA ALA A 35 -17.34 1.19 -1.38
C ALA A 35 -16.11 2.03 -0.97
N ILE A 36 -15.96 2.31 0.33
CA ILE A 36 -14.79 3.03 0.88
C ILE A 36 -13.77 2.10 1.55
N GLY A 37 -13.92 0.78 1.39
CA GLY A 37 -13.01 -0.23 1.95
C GLY A 37 -13.19 -0.50 3.45
N GLN A 38 -14.36 -0.19 4.02
CA GLN A 38 -14.72 -0.43 5.42
C GLN A 38 -15.76 -1.57 5.54
N GLY A 39 -16.24 -1.82 6.76
CA GLY A 39 -17.22 -2.87 7.04
C GLY A 39 -16.56 -4.25 7.04
N TYR A 40 -17.07 -5.18 6.23
CA TYR A 40 -16.54 -6.55 6.17
C TYR A 40 -15.38 -6.73 5.19
N VAL A 41 -14.90 -5.67 4.55
CA VAL A 41 -13.76 -5.73 3.63
C VAL A 41 -12.49 -6.06 4.43
N LEU A 42 -11.84 -7.17 4.08
CA LEU A 42 -10.54 -7.55 4.61
C LEU A 42 -9.59 -7.83 3.44
N THR A 43 -8.40 -7.24 3.47
CA THR A 43 -7.40 -7.45 2.42
C THR A 43 -6.01 -7.58 3.03
N THR A 44 -5.11 -8.25 2.32
CA THR A 44 -3.69 -8.27 2.67
C THR A 44 -2.96 -7.13 1.96
N PRO A 45 -1.82 -6.63 2.52
CA PRO A 45 -0.98 -5.66 1.82
C PRO A 45 -0.56 -6.11 0.42
N LEU A 46 -0.31 -7.40 0.23
CA LEU A 46 0.04 -7.96 -1.07
C LEU A 46 -1.12 -7.88 -2.07
N GLN A 47 -2.36 -8.12 -1.64
CA GLN A 47 -3.55 -7.98 -2.49
C GLN A 47 -3.74 -6.52 -2.93
N ILE A 48 -3.56 -5.56 -2.02
CA ILE A 48 -3.62 -4.13 -2.35
C ILE A 48 -2.50 -3.74 -3.32
N CYS A 49 -1.26 -4.20 -3.09
CA CYS A 49 -0.13 -3.94 -3.97
C CYS A 49 -0.38 -4.48 -5.37
N ARG A 50 -0.89 -5.72 -5.47
CA ARG A 50 -1.26 -6.37 -6.73
C ARG A 50 -2.37 -5.60 -7.46
N MET A 51 -3.38 -5.14 -6.74
CA MET A 51 -4.44 -4.30 -7.31
C MET A 51 -3.88 -2.99 -7.87
N THR A 52 -3.02 -2.30 -7.11
CA THR A 52 -2.36 -1.06 -7.56
C THR A 52 -1.52 -1.32 -8.81
N ALA A 53 -0.69 -2.36 -8.82
CA ALA A 53 0.11 -2.74 -9.99
C ALA A 53 -0.77 -3.00 -11.23
N ALA A 54 -1.89 -3.70 -11.06
CA ALA A 54 -2.82 -3.98 -12.15
C ALA A 54 -3.53 -2.71 -12.67
N VAL A 55 -3.89 -1.75 -11.81
CA VAL A 55 -4.48 -0.48 -12.25
C VAL A 55 -3.49 0.30 -13.13
N VAL A 56 -2.23 0.36 -12.72
CA VAL A 56 -1.24 1.26 -13.34
C VAL A 56 -0.55 0.67 -14.56
N ASN A 57 -0.62 -0.66 -14.74
CA ASN A 57 -0.08 -1.38 -15.90
C ASN A 57 -1.09 -1.56 -17.06
N GLY A 58 -2.25 -0.89 -17.01
CA GLY A 58 -3.28 -0.99 -18.05
C GLY A 58 -4.34 -2.08 -17.81
N GLY A 59 -4.41 -2.61 -16.60
CA GLY A 59 -5.47 -3.51 -16.12
C GLY A 59 -5.06 -4.96 -15.99
N THR A 60 -3.86 -5.36 -16.38
CA THR A 60 -3.46 -6.77 -16.39
C THR A 60 -3.13 -7.25 -14.97
N LEU A 61 -3.81 -8.31 -14.55
CA LEU A 61 -3.66 -8.86 -13.21
C LEU A 61 -2.60 -9.97 -13.21
N TYR A 62 -1.34 -9.61 -12.96
CA TYR A 62 -0.25 -10.56 -12.84
C TYR A 62 -0.27 -11.30 -11.50
N ARG A 63 0.15 -12.57 -11.51
CA ARG A 63 0.46 -13.32 -10.29
C ARG A 63 1.78 -12.80 -9.69
N PRO A 64 1.83 -12.39 -8.42
CA PRO A 64 3.08 -12.08 -7.75
C PRO A 64 4.01 -13.31 -7.69
N GLN A 65 5.29 -13.14 -7.99
CA GLN A 65 6.31 -14.19 -7.99
C GLN A 65 7.55 -13.71 -7.24
N LEU A 66 8.21 -14.60 -6.50
CA LEU A 66 9.48 -14.31 -5.82
C LEU A 66 10.69 -14.84 -6.58
N VAL A 67 10.55 -16.00 -7.23
CA VAL A 67 11.65 -16.68 -7.91
C VAL A 67 11.68 -16.24 -9.36
N HIS A 68 12.77 -15.60 -9.78
CA HIS A 68 13.00 -15.26 -11.18
C HIS A 68 13.54 -16.45 -11.98
N SER A 69 14.53 -17.14 -11.43
CA SER A 69 15.11 -18.34 -12.04
C SER A 69 15.69 -19.28 -10.98
N ILE A 70 15.87 -20.55 -11.37
CA ILE A 70 16.58 -21.58 -10.61
C ILE A 70 17.83 -21.93 -11.39
N THR A 71 18.98 -21.82 -10.75
CA THR A 71 20.29 -22.18 -11.31
C THR A 71 20.86 -23.39 -10.59
N ALA A 72 21.53 -24.27 -11.33
CA ALA A 72 22.31 -25.35 -10.76
C ALA A 72 23.65 -24.83 -10.20
N PRO A 73 24.35 -25.61 -9.35
CA PRO A 73 25.66 -25.23 -8.82
C PRO A 73 26.73 -24.99 -9.89
N ASP A 74 26.56 -25.57 -11.08
CA ASP A 74 27.43 -25.38 -12.25
C ASP A 74 27.14 -24.06 -13.01
N GLY A 75 26.20 -23.24 -12.52
CA GLY A 75 25.80 -21.97 -13.12
C GLY A 75 24.75 -22.10 -14.24
N LYS A 76 24.32 -23.32 -14.59
CA LYS A 76 23.31 -23.54 -15.62
C LYS A 76 21.92 -23.18 -15.11
N THR A 77 21.21 -22.29 -15.83
CA THR A 77 19.80 -22.01 -15.55
C THR A 77 18.95 -23.23 -15.86
N LEU A 78 18.30 -23.77 -14.83
CA LEU A 78 17.41 -24.91 -14.92
C LEU A 78 15.99 -24.48 -15.32
N LYS A 79 15.55 -23.35 -14.78
CA LYS A 79 14.20 -22.82 -15.02
C LYS A 79 14.20 -21.31 -14.88
N THR A 80 13.51 -20.63 -15.78
CA THR A 80 13.18 -19.21 -15.67
C THR A 80 11.67 -19.08 -15.54
N PHE A 81 11.22 -18.21 -14.65
CA PHE A 81 9.81 -17.92 -14.44
C PHE A 81 9.47 -16.62 -15.16
N SER A 82 8.43 -16.66 -15.99
CA SER A 82 7.90 -15.48 -16.67
C SER A 82 6.64 -14.99 -15.94
N PRO A 83 6.33 -13.67 -16.03
CA PRO A 83 5.11 -13.12 -15.47
C PRO A 83 3.87 -13.88 -15.96
N ALA A 84 3.07 -14.39 -15.03
CA ALA A 84 1.83 -15.10 -15.34
C ALA A 84 0.64 -14.16 -15.22
N SER A 85 -0.10 -13.94 -16.31
CA SER A 85 -1.36 -13.19 -16.29
C SER A 85 -2.51 -14.09 -15.80
N GLU A 86 -3.26 -13.63 -14.80
CA GLU A 86 -4.43 -14.34 -14.26
C GLU A 86 -5.76 -13.69 -14.66
N GLY A 87 -5.71 -12.61 -15.45
CA GLY A 87 -6.91 -11.91 -15.90
C GLY A 87 -6.68 -10.42 -16.10
N LYS A 88 -7.78 -9.69 -16.21
CA LYS A 88 -7.79 -8.23 -16.40
C LYS A 88 -8.82 -7.60 -15.49
N ILE A 89 -8.49 -6.44 -14.92
CA ILE A 89 -9.46 -5.58 -14.22
C ILE A 89 -10.56 -5.21 -15.21
N LEU A 90 -11.81 -5.28 -14.73
CA LEU A 90 -12.97 -4.81 -15.47
C LEU A 90 -12.97 -3.29 -15.49
N GLY A 91 -12.99 -2.69 -16.69
CA GLY A 91 -13.02 -1.24 -16.84
C GLY A 91 -12.53 -0.80 -18.22
N SER A 92 -12.90 0.43 -18.60
CA SER A 92 -12.39 1.03 -19.84
C SER A 92 -10.96 1.54 -19.65
N ALA A 93 -10.18 1.61 -20.73
CA ALA A 93 -8.85 2.22 -20.71
C ALA A 93 -8.90 3.68 -20.23
N HIS A 94 -9.96 4.41 -20.59
CA HIS A 94 -10.20 5.77 -20.14
C HIS A 94 -10.39 5.86 -18.62
N SER A 95 -11.17 4.96 -18.03
CA SER A 95 -11.38 4.92 -16.58
C SER A 95 -10.08 4.63 -15.82
N LEU A 96 -9.25 3.71 -16.32
CA LEU A 96 -7.96 3.40 -15.70
C LEU A 96 -6.99 4.59 -15.80
N ALA A 97 -6.97 5.30 -16.94
CA ALA A 97 -6.17 6.51 -17.10
C ALA A 97 -6.60 7.62 -16.13
N LEU A 98 -7.91 7.85 -15.99
CA LEU A 98 -8.45 8.84 -15.05
C LEU A 98 -8.11 8.50 -13.59
N ILE A 99 -8.23 7.22 -13.21
CA ILE A 99 -7.82 6.76 -11.86
C ILE A 99 -6.34 7.01 -11.65
N LYS A 100 -5.49 6.65 -12.63
CA LYS A 100 -4.04 6.85 -12.55
C LYS A 100 -3.68 8.32 -12.37
N GLU A 101 -4.31 9.22 -13.12
CA GLU A 101 -4.14 10.68 -12.98
C GLU A 101 -4.57 11.17 -11.59
N ALA A 102 -5.72 10.73 -11.09
CA ALA A 102 -6.17 11.08 -9.75
C ALA A 102 -5.20 10.61 -8.66
N LEU A 103 -4.61 9.42 -8.80
CA LEU A 103 -3.58 8.90 -7.89
C LEU A 103 -2.30 9.74 -7.92
N VAL A 104 -1.90 10.26 -9.08
CA VAL A 104 -0.80 11.24 -9.19
C VAL A 104 -1.16 12.53 -8.45
N GLY A 105 -2.39 13.01 -8.59
CA GLY A 105 -2.88 14.20 -7.88
C GLY A 105 -2.79 14.11 -6.36
N VAL A 106 -2.95 12.92 -5.77
CA VAL A 106 -2.85 12.71 -4.31
C VAL A 106 -1.47 13.07 -3.74
N VAL A 107 -0.41 12.89 -4.52
CA VAL A 107 0.97 13.19 -4.11
C VAL A 107 1.41 14.58 -4.58
N ASN A 108 0.99 15.00 -5.77
CA ASN A 108 1.62 16.16 -6.44
C ASN A 108 0.76 17.42 -6.48
N SER A 109 -0.55 17.33 -6.20
CA SER A 109 -1.41 18.51 -6.19
C SER A 109 -1.35 19.27 -4.85
N ALA A 110 -1.68 20.57 -4.87
CA ALA A 110 -1.70 21.40 -3.67
C ALA A 110 -2.65 20.85 -2.57
N GLY A 111 -3.78 20.24 -2.97
CA GLY A 111 -4.75 19.60 -2.08
C GLY A 111 -4.48 18.11 -1.78
N GLY A 112 -3.35 17.57 -2.26
CA GLY A 112 -3.02 16.16 -2.10
C GLY A 112 -2.80 15.74 -0.65
N THR A 113 -3.25 14.54 -0.29
CA THR A 113 -3.12 14.00 1.08
C THR A 113 -1.79 13.31 1.35
N ALA A 114 -0.97 13.06 0.31
CA ALA A 114 0.31 12.36 0.40
C ALA A 114 1.50 13.19 -0.11
N LYS A 115 1.40 14.53 -0.05
CA LYS A 115 2.44 15.45 -0.52
C LYS A 115 3.84 15.17 0.03
N VAL A 116 3.93 14.65 1.25
CA VAL A 116 5.20 14.29 1.88
C VAL A 116 6.01 13.30 1.04
N VAL A 117 5.35 12.47 0.23
CA VAL A 117 5.96 11.38 -0.56
C VAL A 117 6.65 11.91 -1.83
N ALA A 118 6.32 13.11 -2.30
CA ALA A 118 6.85 13.66 -3.55
C ALA A 118 8.39 13.67 -3.60
N LEU A 119 8.93 13.40 -4.79
CA LEU A 119 10.35 13.48 -5.14
C LEU A 119 10.53 14.47 -6.31
N PRO A 120 11.66 15.19 -6.40
CA PRO A 120 11.86 16.21 -7.44
C PRO A 120 11.81 15.69 -8.88
N ASP A 121 12.43 14.54 -9.14
CA ASP A 121 12.67 14.04 -10.51
C ASP A 121 11.85 12.78 -10.85
N VAL A 122 10.90 12.41 -9.98
CA VAL A 122 10.10 11.20 -10.14
C VAL A 122 8.65 11.53 -9.82
N LEU A 123 7.80 11.41 -10.84
CA LEU A 123 6.35 11.56 -10.63
C LEU A 123 5.82 10.31 -9.93
N ILE A 124 5.30 10.47 -8.72
CA ILE A 124 4.76 9.38 -7.90
C ILE A 124 3.24 9.48 -7.86
N GLY A 125 2.56 8.35 -8.03
CA GLY A 125 1.12 8.24 -7.76
C GLY A 125 0.86 7.38 -6.53
N GLY A 126 -0.23 7.63 -5.81
CA GLY A 126 -0.62 6.80 -4.69
C GLY A 126 -1.93 7.19 -4.03
N LYS A 127 -2.28 6.47 -2.97
CA LYS A 127 -3.47 6.72 -2.17
C LYS A 127 -3.25 6.37 -0.71
N THR A 128 -3.66 7.28 0.17
CA THR A 128 -3.72 7.06 1.61
C THR A 128 -4.98 6.29 2.00
N GLY A 129 -4.88 5.49 3.06
CA GLY A 129 -6.00 4.86 3.74
C GLY A 129 -5.78 4.86 5.25
N THR A 130 -6.88 4.70 5.98
CA THR A 130 -6.90 4.54 7.44
C THR A 130 -7.89 3.42 7.75
N ALA A 131 -7.42 2.36 8.40
CA ALA A 131 -8.25 1.21 8.76
C ALA A 131 -8.57 1.26 10.26
N GLN A 132 -9.87 1.27 10.58
CA GLN A 132 -10.34 1.45 11.94
C GLN A 132 -10.11 0.19 12.78
N VAL A 133 -9.56 0.35 13.99
CA VAL A 133 -9.32 -0.78 14.91
C VAL A 133 -10.48 -0.96 15.88
N VAL A 134 -11.12 0.13 16.30
CA VAL A 134 -12.29 0.11 17.19
C VAL A 134 -13.41 0.98 16.66
N ASN A 135 -14.63 0.72 17.10
CA ASN A 135 -15.78 1.59 16.80
C ASN A 135 -15.52 3.00 17.31
N LEU A 136 -15.89 4.01 16.51
CA LEU A 136 -15.67 5.42 16.82
C LEU A 136 -16.21 5.82 18.21
N SER A 137 -17.28 5.18 18.68
CA SER A 137 -17.85 5.40 20.01
C SER A 137 -16.87 5.17 21.17
N HIS A 138 -15.86 4.30 20.99
CA HIS A 138 -14.87 3.99 22.03
C HIS A 138 -13.81 5.08 22.20
N VAL A 139 -13.64 5.93 21.19
CA VAL A 139 -12.63 7.01 21.15
C VAL A 139 -13.28 8.38 20.95
N ALA A 140 -14.62 8.44 20.95
CA ALA A 140 -15.38 9.66 20.75
C ALA A 140 -15.06 10.68 21.85
N GLY A 141 -14.72 11.91 21.44
CA GLY A 141 -14.34 12.99 22.36
C GLY A 141 -12.90 12.91 22.87
N MET A 142 -12.12 11.88 22.50
CA MET A 142 -10.69 11.83 22.77
C MET A 142 -9.92 12.61 21.70
N SER A 143 -8.86 13.31 22.12
CA SER A 143 -7.85 13.79 21.18
C SER A 143 -7.04 12.61 20.63
N GLU A 144 -6.52 12.72 19.41
CA GLU A 144 -5.69 11.66 18.80
C GLU A 144 -4.51 11.22 19.68
N LYS A 145 -3.94 12.15 20.44
CA LYS A 145 -2.83 11.88 21.37
C LYS A 145 -3.25 11.04 22.56
N SER A 146 -4.50 11.19 23.01
CA SER A 146 -5.09 10.45 24.14
C SER A 146 -5.60 9.07 23.77
N ILE A 147 -5.72 8.73 22.47
CA ILE A 147 -6.17 7.40 22.05
C ILE A 147 -5.10 6.36 22.43
N PRO A 148 -5.44 5.34 23.24
CA PRO A 148 -4.53 4.25 23.58
C PRO A 148 -3.97 3.58 22.33
N TYR A 149 -2.68 3.23 22.34
CA TYR A 149 -1.98 2.69 21.16
C TYR A 149 -2.76 1.56 20.46
N LYS A 150 -3.23 0.56 21.23
CA LYS A 150 -4.03 -0.57 20.74
C LYS A 150 -5.36 -0.20 20.05
N TYR A 151 -5.84 1.03 20.22
CA TYR A 151 -7.09 1.53 19.63
C TYR A 151 -6.84 2.54 18.51
N ARG A 152 -5.58 2.84 18.20
CA ARG A 152 -5.25 3.72 17.07
C ARG A 152 -5.45 2.98 15.77
N ASP A 153 -5.98 3.69 14.79
CA ASP A 153 -6.18 3.17 13.45
C ASP A 153 -4.86 2.78 12.78
N HIS A 154 -4.94 1.86 11.82
CA HIS A 154 -3.78 1.50 11.01
C HIS A 154 -3.63 2.44 9.83
N ALA A 155 -2.40 2.88 9.58
CA ALA A 155 -2.06 3.76 8.47
C ALA A 155 -1.70 2.94 7.23
N TRP A 156 -2.43 3.18 6.14
CA TRP A 156 -2.19 2.54 4.84
C TRP A 156 -1.71 3.55 3.81
N PHE A 157 -0.77 3.15 2.96
CA PHE A 157 -0.44 3.89 1.75
C PHE A 157 -0.07 2.91 0.64
N THR A 158 -0.73 3.02 -0.51
CA THR A 158 -0.34 2.28 -1.73
C THR A 158 0.08 3.27 -2.80
N SER A 159 1.10 2.93 -3.57
CA SER A 159 1.77 3.86 -4.47
C SER A 159 2.52 3.16 -5.59
N PHE A 160 2.90 3.93 -6.61
CA PHE A 160 3.68 3.48 -7.75
C PHE A 160 4.52 4.61 -8.33
N ALA A 161 5.59 4.25 -9.02
CA ALA A 161 6.46 5.20 -9.71
C ALA A 161 7.32 4.52 -10.81
N PRO A 162 7.83 5.28 -11.79
CA PRO A 162 7.35 6.61 -12.20
C PRO A 162 5.90 6.57 -12.70
N ALA A 163 5.19 7.69 -12.68
CA ALA A 163 3.79 7.69 -13.07
C ALA A 163 3.62 7.42 -14.57
N GLU A 164 4.50 7.93 -15.42
CA GLU A 164 4.42 7.80 -16.88
C GLU A 164 4.59 6.34 -17.30
N ASN A 165 5.67 5.72 -16.80
CA ASN A 165 6.01 4.32 -17.04
C ASN A 165 6.26 3.61 -15.69
N PRO A 166 5.23 3.08 -15.02
CA PRO A 166 5.36 2.47 -13.71
C PRO A 166 6.30 1.26 -13.70
N GLU A 167 7.30 1.31 -12.83
CA GLU A 167 8.31 0.25 -12.69
C GLU A 167 8.21 -0.48 -11.35
N ILE A 168 7.76 0.24 -10.32
CA ILE A 168 7.62 -0.29 -8.96
C ILE A 168 6.29 0.14 -8.36
N ALA A 169 5.64 -0.80 -7.67
CA ALA A 169 4.47 -0.54 -6.82
C ALA A 169 4.80 -0.91 -5.37
N ILE A 170 4.34 -0.10 -4.42
CA ILE A 170 4.64 -0.22 -2.99
C ILE A 170 3.36 -0.06 -2.21
N THR A 171 3.06 -1.01 -1.32
CA THR A 171 2.03 -0.88 -0.30
C THR A 171 2.65 -0.97 1.08
N VAL A 172 2.42 0.06 1.90
CA VAL A 172 2.87 0.14 3.28
C VAL A 172 1.67 0.13 4.21
N LEU A 173 1.75 -0.74 5.21
CA LEU A 173 0.84 -0.78 6.35
C LEU A 173 1.66 -0.51 7.62
N VAL A 174 1.30 0.53 8.36
CA VAL A 174 1.84 0.80 9.70
C VAL A 174 0.73 0.58 10.71
N GLU A 175 0.86 -0.49 11.48
CA GLU A 175 -0.08 -0.78 12.57
C GLU A 175 -0.08 0.35 13.59
N HIS A 176 -1.28 0.76 13.97
CA HIS A 176 -1.53 1.84 14.93
C HIS A 176 -0.87 3.19 14.56
N GLY A 177 -0.55 3.38 13.27
CA GLY A 177 0.06 4.59 12.71
C GLY A 177 -0.90 5.73 12.42
N GLN A 178 -2.20 5.55 12.66
CA GLN A 178 -3.28 6.51 12.40
C GLN A 178 -3.41 6.91 10.92
N HIS A 179 -2.68 7.94 10.48
CA HIS A 179 -2.85 8.53 9.16
C HIS A 179 -1.87 7.97 8.14
N GLY A 180 -2.40 7.48 7.01
CA GLY A 180 -1.61 6.98 5.88
C GLY A 180 -0.57 7.98 5.37
N GLY A 181 -0.90 9.26 5.31
CA GLY A 181 -0.01 10.31 4.81
C GLY A 181 1.19 10.59 5.69
N SER A 182 1.02 10.60 7.03
CA SER A 182 2.09 10.96 7.96
C SER A 182 2.89 9.78 8.50
N ALA A 183 2.34 8.56 8.51
CA ALA A 183 3.03 7.37 8.99
C ALA A 183 3.52 6.46 7.85
N ALA A 184 2.62 6.02 6.96
CA ALA A 184 2.96 5.09 5.88
C ALA A 184 3.65 5.80 4.68
N GLY A 185 3.30 7.06 4.44
CA GLY A 185 3.88 7.89 3.37
C GLY A 185 5.41 8.06 3.46
N PRO A 186 5.98 8.49 4.61
CA PRO A 186 7.44 8.61 4.75
C PRO A 186 8.21 7.31 4.51
N VAL A 187 7.65 6.17 4.91
CA VAL A 187 8.24 4.84 4.63
C VAL A 187 8.28 4.58 3.13
N ALA A 188 7.16 4.80 2.42
CA ALA A 188 7.12 4.65 0.97
C ALA A 188 8.09 5.60 0.26
N LYS A 189 8.21 6.85 0.73
CA LYS A 189 9.20 7.81 0.23
C LYS A 189 10.63 7.28 0.35
N ALA A 190 11.00 6.73 1.50
CA ALA A 190 12.33 6.19 1.72
C ALA A 190 12.64 5.04 0.75
N VAL A 191 11.67 4.15 0.51
CA VAL A 191 11.82 3.06 -0.47
C VAL A 191 11.96 3.60 -1.89
N PHE A 192 11.12 4.55 -2.33
CA PHE A 192 11.26 5.16 -3.66
C PHE A 192 12.61 5.86 -3.82
N LYS A 193 13.01 6.68 -2.85
CA LYS A 193 14.30 7.39 -2.87
C LYS A 193 15.43 6.38 -3.08
N ARG A 194 15.44 5.31 -2.27
CA ARG A 194 16.46 4.27 -2.37
C ARG A 194 16.43 3.51 -3.70
N TYR A 195 15.25 3.18 -4.20
CA TYR A 195 15.08 2.48 -5.48
C TYR A 195 15.69 3.30 -6.63
N PHE A 196 15.36 4.60 -6.72
CA PHE A 196 15.88 5.47 -7.78
C PHE A 196 17.35 5.86 -7.59
N GLU A 197 17.85 5.96 -6.35
CA GLU A 197 19.28 6.09 -6.05
C GLU A 197 20.08 4.90 -6.60
N LEU A 198 19.63 3.66 -6.32
CA LEU A 198 20.27 2.44 -6.83
C LEU A 198 20.21 2.38 -8.35
N LYS A 199 19.06 2.70 -8.95
CA LYS A 199 18.87 2.69 -10.40
C LYS A 199 19.77 3.70 -11.11
N ASN A 200 19.95 4.89 -10.51
CA ASN A 200 20.76 5.96 -11.08
C ASN A 200 22.25 5.86 -10.73
N GLY A 201 22.69 4.77 -10.08
CA GLY A 201 24.09 4.56 -9.71
C GLY A 201 24.60 5.50 -8.61
N LYS A 202 23.72 6.03 -7.75
CA LYS A 202 24.05 6.90 -6.61
C LYS A 202 23.74 6.22 -5.27
N PRO A 203 24.45 5.14 -4.86
CA PRO A 203 24.17 4.50 -3.59
C PRO A 203 24.78 5.31 -2.44
N GLU A 204 23.99 6.16 -1.76
CA GLU A 204 24.30 6.48 -0.36
C GLU A 204 23.85 5.30 0.50
N ASN A 205 24.76 4.70 1.25
CA ASN A 205 24.46 3.53 2.08
C ASN A 205 23.72 3.98 3.36
N PRO A 206 22.45 3.61 3.60
CA PRO A 206 21.74 4.03 4.81
C PRO A 206 22.35 3.48 6.10
N ALA A 207 23.17 2.42 6.01
CA ALA A 207 23.88 1.84 7.15
C ALA A 207 25.08 2.67 7.63
N GLU A 208 25.51 3.69 6.89
CA GLU A 208 26.60 4.61 7.26
C GLU A 208 26.11 5.99 7.73
N ALA A 209 24.79 6.23 7.73
CA ALA A 209 24.25 7.44 8.33
C ALA A 209 24.58 7.41 9.84
N PRO A 210 25.27 8.44 10.38
CA PRO A 210 25.53 8.51 11.81
C PRO A 210 24.21 8.38 12.57
N LEU A 211 24.15 7.45 13.52
CA LEU A 211 23.04 7.43 14.47
C LEU A 211 22.92 8.83 15.08
N PRO A 212 21.72 9.40 15.20
CA PRO A 212 21.55 10.67 15.90
C PRO A 212 22.20 10.52 17.27
N SER A 213 23.15 11.41 17.58
CA SER A 213 23.79 11.41 18.88
C SER A 213 22.70 11.51 19.95
N PRO A 214 22.76 10.71 21.02
CA PRO A 214 21.80 10.84 22.11
C PRO A 214 21.86 12.29 22.58
N ALA A 215 20.70 12.95 22.59
CA ALA A 215 20.58 14.29 23.13
C ALA A 215 21.07 14.22 24.58
N MET A 216 22.21 14.85 24.86
CA MET A 216 22.61 15.11 26.23
C MET A 216 21.61 16.15 26.75
N ASP A 217 20.75 15.72 27.68
CA ASP A 217 20.02 16.62 28.56
C ASP A 217 21.04 17.38 29.40
N GLU A 218 21.51 18.51 28.86
CA GLU A 218 22.12 19.56 29.66
C GLU A 218 21.02 20.54 30.06
N LYS A 219 20.47 20.36 31.26
CA LYS A 219 20.33 21.37 32.31
C LYS A 219 19.38 20.90 33.42
N GLU A 220 19.96 20.28 34.44
CA GLU A 220 19.58 20.55 35.83
C GLU A 220 20.73 21.32 36.48
N GLU A 221 20.52 22.63 36.66
CA GLU A 221 21.05 23.45 37.75
C GLU A 221 20.01 24.53 38.06
#